data_AF-A0A0F9AIM6-F1
#
_entry.id   AF-A0A0F9AIM6-F1
#
_cell.length_a   1.000
_cell.length_b   1.000
_cell.length_c   1.000
_cell.angle_alpha   90.00
_cell.angle_beta   90.00
_cell.angle_gamma   90.00
#
_symmetry.space_group_name_H-M   'P 1'
#
loop_
_entity.id
_entity.type
_entity.pdbx_description
1 polymer ?
#
loop_
_entity_poly.entity_id
_entity_poly.type
_entity_poly.pdbx_seq_one_letter_code
_entity_poly.pdbx_strand_id
1 'polypeptide(L)'
;MIRLLQIVVLSCAGLLLTGCNAPEKSAPLWQQVKIGDLAPSNSGKLHTNQSLKTINLIVYIFEIPAENISALDNIWQMLHTKPLRFNDYDTFGANSFLVGFGQVQMWNEIRDVLRSAGGRRRETASLLLSDGQANDLTITVLSNEQTIFYTSTEGSLGSLEGVTIGPGRLALRIKAEKIQPFPPGYKELALSLTKIVSR
;
A
#
# COMPACT_ATOMS: atom_id res chain seq x y z
N MET A 1 62.62 -1.28 -49.62
CA MET A 1 61.91 -2.43 -49.00
C MET A 1 61.03 -2.06 -47.80
N ILE A 2 61.33 -0.98 -47.04
CA ILE A 2 60.57 -0.60 -45.83
C ILE A 2 59.15 -0.05 -46.13
N ARG A 3 58.90 0.55 -47.31
CA ARG A 3 57.58 1.11 -47.65
C ARG A 3 56.52 0.08 -48.06
N LEU A 4 56.92 -1.13 -48.47
CA LEU A 4 56.00 -2.21 -48.82
C LEU A 4 55.44 -2.90 -47.56
N LEU A 5 56.20 -2.92 -46.47
CA LEU A 5 55.76 -3.52 -45.20
C LEU A 5 54.66 -2.70 -44.50
N GLN A 6 54.69 -1.36 -44.63
CA GLN A 6 53.70 -0.48 -44.01
C GLN A 6 52.31 -0.57 -44.67
N ILE A 7 52.25 -0.86 -45.97
CA ILE A 7 50.96 -0.99 -46.69
C ILE A 7 50.25 -2.30 -46.30
N VAL A 8 51.01 -3.38 -46.06
CA VAL A 8 50.45 -4.67 -45.62
C VAL A 8 49.89 -4.59 -44.20
N VAL A 9 50.57 -3.90 -43.29
CA VAL A 9 50.10 -3.74 -41.89
C VAL A 9 48.84 -2.88 -41.82
N LEU A 10 48.72 -1.83 -42.66
CA LEU A 10 47.52 -0.98 -42.69
C LEU A 10 46.31 -1.70 -43.31
N SER A 11 46.52 -2.63 -44.24
CA SER A 11 45.46 -3.43 -44.85
C SER A 11 44.85 -4.47 -43.90
N CYS A 12 45.63 -5.04 -42.97
CA CYS A 12 45.12 -6.03 -42.02
C CYS A 12 44.30 -5.41 -40.87
N ALA A 13 44.51 -4.13 -40.53
CA ALA A 13 43.77 -3.46 -39.47
C ALA A 13 42.30 -3.14 -39.86
N GLY A 14 42.00 -3.03 -41.15
CA GLY A 14 40.64 -2.73 -41.64
C GLY A 14 39.65 -3.90 -41.59
N LEU A 15 40.15 -5.14 -41.52
CA LEU A 15 39.30 -6.35 -41.59
C LEU A 15 38.75 -6.81 -40.23
N LEU A 16 39.16 -6.18 -39.12
CA LEU A 16 38.69 -6.54 -37.77
C LEU A 16 37.50 -5.70 -37.27
N LEU A 17 36.93 -4.81 -38.10
CA LEU A 17 35.81 -3.94 -37.72
C LEU A 17 34.43 -4.39 -38.24
N THR A 18 34.32 -5.53 -38.93
CA THR A 18 33.02 -6.08 -39.36
C THR A 18 32.63 -7.25 -38.46
N GLY A 19 32.19 -6.97 -37.23
CA GLY A 19 31.92 -8.03 -36.25
C GLY A 19 31.04 -7.64 -35.07
N CYS A 20 30.10 -6.71 -35.21
CA CYS A 20 28.98 -6.63 -34.28
C CYS A 20 27.72 -7.16 -34.97
N ASN A 21 27.48 -8.46 -34.81
CA ASN A 21 26.14 -9.01 -35.02
C ASN A 21 25.24 -8.30 -34.01
N ALA A 22 24.41 -7.38 -34.49
CA ALA A 22 23.34 -6.83 -33.70
C ALA A 22 22.49 -8.01 -33.17
N PRO A 23 22.14 -8.04 -31.88
CA PRO A 23 21.27 -9.08 -31.35
C PRO A 23 20.02 -9.09 -32.23
N GLU A 24 19.73 -10.25 -32.81
CA GLU A 24 18.50 -10.49 -33.54
C GLU A 24 17.37 -9.98 -32.65
N LYS A 25 16.59 -9.00 -33.12
CA LYS A 25 15.47 -8.43 -32.37
C LYS A 25 14.51 -9.58 -32.11
N SER A 26 14.67 -10.24 -30.96
CA SER A 26 13.73 -11.24 -30.51
C SER A 26 12.39 -10.53 -30.45
N ALA A 27 11.43 -11.07 -31.21
CA ALA A 27 10.05 -10.63 -31.16
C ALA A 27 9.68 -10.52 -29.67
N PRO A 28 9.15 -9.37 -29.23
CA PRO A 28 9.00 -9.13 -27.81
C PRO A 28 8.12 -10.24 -27.21
N LEU A 29 8.55 -10.79 -26.07
CA LEU A 29 8.02 -12.00 -25.44
C LEU A 29 6.48 -12.09 -25.40
N TRP A 30 5.79 -10.95 -25.31
CA TRP A 30 4.33 -10.86 -25.35
C TRP A 30 3.67 -11.32 -26.66
N GLN A 31 4.41 -11.39 -27.79
CA GLN A 31 3.90 -11.92 -29.06
C GLN A 31 3.86 -13.45 -29.10
N GLN A 32 4.62 -14.12 -28.22
CA GLN A 32 4.71 -15.57 -28.18
C GLN A 32 3.81 -16.18 -27.10
N VAL A 33 3.32 -15.39 -26.15
CA VAL A 33 2.41 -15.84 -25.09
C VAL A 33 0.98 -15.60 -25.54
N LYS A 34 0.26 -16.66 -25.93
CA LYS A 34 -1.18 -16.56 -26.16
C LYS A 34 -1.88 -16.55 -24.80
N ILE A 35 -2.98 -15.80 -24.67
CA ILE A 35 -3.80 -15.80 -23.44
C ILE A 35 -4.24 -17.23 -23.05
N GLY A 36 -4.37 -18.12 -24.03
CA GLY A 36 -4.64 -19.55 -23.80
C GLY A 36 -3.49 -20.33 -23.13
N ASP A 37 -2.25 -19.86 -23.22
CA ASP A 37 -1.09 -20.48 -22.56
C ASP A 37 -1.00 -20.10 -21.07
N LEU A 38 -1.75 -19.07 -20.65
CA LEU A 38 -1.95 -18.71 -19.25
C LEU A 38 -3.11 -19.49 -18.60
N ALA A 39 -3.86 -20.27 -19.38
CA ALA A 39 -4.88 -21.13 -18.83
C ALA A 39 -4.21 -22.29 -18.07
N PRO A 40 -4.57 -22.56 -16.80
CA PRO A 40 -3.96 -23.63 -16.03
C PRO A 40 -4.11 -24.96 -16.77
N SER A 41 -3.00 -25.70 -16.92
CA SER A 41 -2.98 -26.99 -17.59
C SER A 41 -3.94 -27.95 -16.90
N ASN A 42 -4.95 -28.42 -17.63
CA ASN A 42 -5.99 -29.35 -17.18
C ASN A 42 -5.44 -30.78 -16.90
N SER A 43 -4.44 -30.91 -16.03
CA SER A 43 -3.93 -32.21 -15.59
C SER A 43 -4.07 -32.37 -14.08
N GLY A 44 -5.26 -32.86 -13.69
CA GLY A 44 -5.35 -33.83 -12.59
C GLY A 44 -5.06 -33.31 -11.19
N LYS A 45 -5.93 -32.42 -10.70
CA LYS A 45 -6.54 -32.40 -9.35
C LYS A 45 -7.27 -31.07 -9.26
N LEU A 46 -8.60 -31.11 -9.20
CA LEU A 46 -9.40 -29.93 -8.87
C LEU A 46 -8.98 -29.50 -7.45
N HIS A 47 -7.98 -28.62 -7.35
CA HIS A 47 -7.94 -27.69 -6.25
C HIS A 47 -9.28 -26.97 -6.34
N THR A 48 -10.14 -27.19 -5.36
CA THR A 48 -11.34 -26.39 -5.17
C THR A 48 -10.91 -24.94 -5.31
N ASN A 49 -11.30 -24.31 -6.43
CA ASN A 49 -10.99 -22.93 -6.72
C ASN A 49 -11.59 -22.10 -5.61
N GLN A 50 -10.81 -21.87 -4.57
CA GLN A 50 -11.15 -21.04 -3.45
C GLN A 50 -11.12 -19.64 -4.04
N SER A 51 -12.28 -19.20 -4.54
CA SER A 51 -12.49 -17.86 -5.10
C SER A 51 -11.78 -16.88 -4.19
N LEU A 52 -10.68 -16.30 -4.66
CA LEU A 52 -9.96 -15.26 -3.94
C LEU A 52 -10.94 -14.11 -3.81
N LYS A 53 -11.58 -14.01 -2.65
CA LYS A 53 -12.49 -12.91 -2.35
C LYS A 53 -11.60 -11.71 -2.09
N THR A 54 -11.40 -10.90 -3.12
CA THR A 54 -10.74 -9.63 -3.00
C THR A 54 -11.74 -8.59 -2.49
N ILE A 55 -11.29 -7.75 -1.58
CA ILE A 55 -12.06 -6.63 -1.07
C ILE A 55 -11.44 -5.37 -1.68
N ASN A 56 -12.24 -4.60 -2.43
CA ASN A 56 -11.81 -3.30 -2.91
C ASN A 56 -12.10 -2.24 -1.84
N LEU A 57 -11.05 -1.68 -1.26
CA LEU A 57 -11.09 -0.60 -0.29
C LEU A 57 -10.68 0.71 -0.97
N ILE A 58 -11.54 1.73 -0.91
CA ILE A 58 -11.21 3.08 -1.35
C ILE A 58 -10.85 3.90 -0.11
N VAL A 59 -9.63 4.39 -0.04
CA VAL A 59 -9.11 5.22 1.05
C VAL A 59 -9.03 6.66 0.58
N TYR A 60 -9.61 7.57 1.36
CA TYR A 60 -9.49 9.00 1.13
C TYR A 60 -8.64 9.62 2.25
N ILE A 61 -7.58 10.34 1.88
CA ILE A 61 -6.70 11.01 2.83
C ILE A 61 -7.03 12.50 2.85
N PHE A 62 -7.32 13.03 4.04
CA PHE A 62 -7.57 14.46 4.28
C PHE A 62 -6.55 15.01 5.26
N GLU A 63 -6.14 16.24 5.04
CA GLU A 63 -5.41 17.05 6.01
C GLU A 63 -6.32 18.15 6.55
N ILE A 64 -6.29 18.37 7.86
CA ILE A 64 -7.10 19.37 8.55
C ILE A 64 -6.17 20.24 9.39
N PRO A 65 -6.38 21.57 9.47
CA PRO A 65 -5.67 22.42 10.41
C PRO A 65 -5.84 21.93 11.86
N ALA A 66 -4.77 21.97 12.65
CA ALA A 66 -4.77 21.42 14.01
C ALA A 66 -5.78 22.14 14.93
N GLU A 67 -5.97 23.43 14.72
CA GLU A 67 -6.95 24.27 15.42
C GLU A 67 -8.40 23.84 15.20
N ASN A 68 -8.67 23.07 14.14
CA ASN A 68 -10.02 22.59 13.78
C ASN A 68 -10.22 21.11 14.10
N ILE A 69 -9.32 20.48 14.86
CA ILE A 69 -9.39 19.04 15.14
C ILE A 69 -10.67 18.63 15.89
N SER A 70 -11.25 19.53 16.69
CA SER A 70 -12.53 19.30 17.40
C SER A 70 -13.71 19.08 16.44
N ALA A 71 -13.62 19.52 15.18
CA ALA A 71 -14.66 19.22 14.20
C ALA A 71 -14.80 17.71 13.90
N LEU A 72 -13.78 16.92 14.23
CA LEU A 72 -13.83 15.46 14.13
C LEU A 72 -14.80 14.85 15.15
N ASP A 73 -15.09 15.50 16.27
CA ASP A 73 -16.02 15.00 17.29
C ASP A 73 -17.42 14.75 16.69
N ASN A 74 -17.85 15.63 15.77
CA ASN A 74 -19.11 15.46 15.03
C ASN A 74 -19.09 14.21 14.14
N ILE A 75 -17.94 13.91 13.53
CA ILE A 75 -17.77 12.70 12.72
C ILE A 75 -17.84 11.46 13.61
N TRP A 76 -17.18 11.50 14.77
CA TRP A 76 -17.17 10.37 15.69
C TRP A 76 -18.53 10.08 16.31
N GLN A 77 -19.38 11.08 16.49
CA GLN A 77 -20.77 10.87 16.92
C GLN A 77 -21.63 10.16 15.86
N MET A 78 -21.31 10.34 14.57
CA MET A 78 -22.00 9.66 13.48
C MET A 78 -21.52 8.22 13.32
N LEU A 79 -20.22 7.98 13.52
CA LEU A 79 -19.61 6.67 13.33
C LEU A 79 -19.84 5.76 14.54
N HIS A 80 -19.90 4.46 14.26
CA HIS A 80 -20.02 3.44 15.28
C HIS A 80 -18.66 2.74 15.47
N THR A 81 -18.39 2.19 16.66
CA THR A 81 -17.15 1.42 16.92
C THR A 81 -17.36 -0.09 16.81
N LYS A 82 -18.57 -0.60 17.06
CA LYS A 82 -18.90 -2.04 16.95
C LYS A 82 -19.45 -2.43 15.58
N PRO A 83 -18.67 -3.12 14.76
CA PRO A 83 -18.06 -4.38 15.21
C PRO A 83 -16.54 -4.44 15.02
N LEU A 84 -15.87 -3.30 14.95
CA LEU A 84 -14.42 -3.25 14.81
C LEU A 84 -13.75 -3.98 15.98
N ARG A 85 -12.82 -4.87 15.65
CA ARG A 85 -12.02 -5.61 16.63
C ARG A 85 -10.65 -4.96 16.72
N PHE A 86 -10.24 -4.68 17.94
CA PHE A 86 -8.93 -4.13 18.27
C PHE A 86 -8.15 -5.19 19.04
N ASN A 87 -6.85 -5.27 18.79
CA ASN A 87 -5.97 -6.04 19.67
C ASN A 87 -5.89 -5.38 21.05
N ASP A 88 -5.73 -4.05 21.05
CA ASP A 88 -5.76 -3.19 22.23
C ASP A 88 -6.37 -1.83 21.83
N TYR A 89 -7.59 -1.56 22.28
CA TYR A 89 -8.29 -0.31 21.96
C TYR A 89 -7.68 0.89 22.69
N ASP A 90 -7.24 0.71 23.93
CA ASP A 90 -6.77 1.80 24.77
C ASP A 90 -5.40 2.29 24.29
N THR A 91 -4.49 1.38 23.93
CA THR A 91 -3.23 1.77 23.29
C THR A 91 -3.45 2.39 21.91
N PHE A 92 -4.42 1.89 21.14
CA PHE A 92 -4.74 2.48 19.84
C PHE A 92 -5.19 3.95 19.98
N GLY A 93 -6.12 4.21 20.92
CA GLY A 93 -6.61 5.55 21.24
C GLY A 93 -5.53 6.46 21.84
N ALA A 94 -4.67 5.94 22.71
CA ALA A 94 -3.56 6.71 23.32
C ALA A 94 -2.57 7.25 22.28
N ASN A 95 -2.46 6.59 21.13
CA ASN A 95 -1.66 7.04 19.98
C ASN A 95 -2.38 8.02 19.05
N SER A 96 -3.50 8.60 19.51
CA SER A 96 -4.35 9.51 18.72
C SER A 96 -4.91 8.86 17.44
N PHE A 97 -5.02 7.54 17.40
CA PHE A 97 -5.73 6.85 16.33
C PHE A 97 -7.17 6.57 16.74
N LEU A 98 -8.09 6.89 15.85
CA LEU A 98 -9.52 6.65 16.02
C LEU A 98 -10.02 5.96 14.75
N VAL A 99 -10.88 4.96 14.93
CA VAL A 99 -11.50 4.26 13.82
C VAL A 99 -12.95 3.97 14.17
N GLY A 100 -13.80 4.24 13.20
CA GLY A 100 -15.23 3.99 13.28
C GLY A 100 -15.72 3.46 11.94
N PHE A 101 -16.86 2.80 11.96
CA PHE A 101 -17.54 2.32 10.76
C PHE A 101 -18.90 3.03 10.63
N GLY A 102 -19.31 3.21 9.39
CA GLY A 102 -20.58 3.85 9.03
C GLY A 102 -21.09 3.31 7.71
N GLN A 103 -22.31 3.70 7.37
CA GLN A 103 -22.91 3.33 6.08
C GLN A 103 -22.34 4.21 4.96
N VAL A 104 -22.25 3.67 3.74
CA VAL A 104 -21.70 4.39 2.58
C VAL A 104 -22.44 5.71 2.30
N GLN A 105 -23.74 5.77 2.63
CA GLN A 105 -24.58 6.95 2.46
C GLN A 105 -24.12 8.13 3.33
N MET A 106 -23.51 7.86 4.49
CA MET A 106 -22.99 8.88 5.41
C MET A 106 -21.74 9.58 4.86
N TRP A 107 -21.11 9.04 3.81
CA TRP A 107 -19.88 9.58 3.24
C TRP A 107 -20.00 11.04 2.84
N ASN A 108 -21.13 11.44 2.25
CA ASN A 108 -21.34 12.81 1.81
C ASN A 108 -21.34 13.78 3.00
N GLU A 109 -21.99 13.40 4.10
CA GLU A 109 -22.07 14.19 5.33
C GLU A 109 -20.69 14.30 6.01
N ILE A 110 -19.96 13.18 6.14
CA ILE A 110 -18.59 13.16 6.65
C ILE A 110 -17.68 14.08 5.82
N ARG A 111 -17.75 13.97 4.49
CA ARG A 111 -16.96 14.82 3.59
C ARG A 111 -17.29 16.30 3.76
N ASP A 112 -18.56 16.64 3.98
CA ASP A 112 -18.99 18.03 4.18
C ASP A 112 -18.51 18.59 5.52
N VAL A 113 -18.54 17.78 6.59
CA VAL A 113 -17.94 18.15 7.89
C VAL A 113 -16.44 18.38 7.74
N LEU A 114 -15.71 17.44 7.11
CA LEU A 114 -14.27 17.57 6.85
C LEU A 114 -13.95 18.85 6.06
N ARG A 115 -14.70 19.13 4.99
CA ARG A 115 -14.51 20.34 4.18
C ARG A 115 -14.80 21.62 4.96
N SER A 116 -15.86 21.62 5.76
CA SER A 116 -16.23 22.78 6.60
C SER A 116 -15.20 23.07 7.69
N ALA A 117 -14.50 22.03 8.17
CA ALA A 117 -13.36 22.15 9.08
C ALA A 117 -12.06 22.63 8.40
N GLY A 118 -12.10 23.03 7.12
CA GLY A 118 -10.91 23.38 6.34
C GLY A 118 -10.13 22.17 5.83
N GLY A 119 -10.71 20.98 5.90
CA GLY A 119 -10.10 19.74 5.43
C GLY A 119 -9.85 19.75 3.93
N ARG A 120 -8.63 19.43 3.53
CA ARG A 120 -8.19 19.33 2.13
C ARG A 120 -7.90 17.87 1.80
N ARG A 121 -8.56 17.34 0.76
CA ARG A 121 -8.27 16.00 0.26
C ARG A 121 -6.88 16.00 -0.39
N ARG A 122 -5.98 15.16 0.13
CA ARG A 122 -4.63 14.98 -0.41
C ARG A 122 -4.57 13.88 -1.45
N GLU A 123 -5.17 12.75 -1.15
CA GLU A 123 -5.03 11.55 -1.98
C GLU A 123 -6.29 10.68 -1.94
N THR A 124 -6.43 9.85 -2.98
CA THR A 124 -7.38 8.75 -3.00
C THR A 124 -6.65 7.51 -3.48
N ALA A 125 -6.64 6.46 -2.66
CA ALA A 125 -6.01 5.19 -2.97
C ALA A 125 -7.06 4.09 -3.10
N SER A 126 -6.91 3.20 -4.08
CA SER A 126 -7.71 1.99 -4.20
C SER A 126 -6.83 0.81 -3.81
N LEU A 127 -7.21 0.11 -2.75
CA LEU A 127 -6.49 -1.05 -2.23
C LEU A 127 -7.29 -2.30 -2.53
N LEU A 128 -6.68 -3.23 -3.27
CA LEU A 128 -7.25 -4.56 -3.49
C LEU A 128 -6.69 -5.51 -2.43
N LEU A 129 -7.47 -5.74 -1.38
CA LEU A 129 -7.06 -6.57 -0.25
C LEU A 129 -7.48 -8.02 -0.49
N SER A 130 -6.52 -8.94 -0.51
CA SER A 130 -6.77 -10.38 -0.44
C SER A 130 -6.95 -10.80 1.02
N ASP A 131 -7.82 -11.78 1.27
CA ASP A 131 -8.07 -12.31 2.62
C ASP A 131 -6.76 -12.74 3.31
N GLY A 132 -6.49 -12.17 4.49
CA GLY A 132 -5.30 -12.47 5.28
C GLY A 132 -4.00 -11.79 4.82
N GLN A 133 -3.99 -11.06 3.71
CA GLN A 133 -2.81 -10.30 3.26
C GLN A 133 -2.85 -8.85 3.74
N ALA A 134 -1.69 -8.36 4.20
CA ALA A 134 -1.51 -6.98 4.58
C ALA A 134 -1.00 -6.15 3.39
N ASN A 135 -1.49 -4.91 3.28
CA ASN A 135 -1.05 -3.92 2.29
C ASN A 135 -0.64 -2.64 3.01
N ASP A 136 0.44 -2.01 2.53
CA ASP A 136 0.97 -0.79 3.12
C ASP A 136 0.54 0.42 2.30
N LEU A 137 -0.17 1.36 2.93
CA LEU A 137 -0.54 2.65 2.34
C LEU A 137 0.41 3.73 2.87
N THR A 138 1.22 4.32 1.99
CA THR A 138 2.10 5.42 2.40
C THR A 138 1.26 6.64 2.80
N ILE A 139 1.46 7.14 4.02
CA ILE A 139 0.78 8.34 4.53
C ILE A 139 1.65 9.57 4.28
N THR A 140 2.95 9.46 4.54
CA THR A 140 3.89 10.57 4.30
C THR A 140 5.32 10.05 4.11
N VAL A 141 6.13 10.86 3.45
CA VAL A 141 7.57 10.64 3.26
C VAL A 141 8.33 11.51 4.26
N LEU A 142 9.29 10.91 4.95
CA LEU A 142 10.19 11.60 5.86
C LEU A 142 11.48 11.89 5.11
N SER A 143 11.79 13.16 4.91
CA SER A 143 13.03 13.57 4.23
C SER A 143 14.25 13.57 5.16
N ASN A 144 14.01 13.67 6.47
CA ASN A 144 15.03 13.84 7.50
C ASN A 144 14.73 12.93 8.69
N GLU A 145 15.71 12.83 9.58
CA GLU A 145 15.53 12.18 10.87
C GLU A 145 14.48 12.92 11.73
N GLN A 146 13.56 12.17 12.32
CA GLN A 146 12.51 12.70 13.19
C GLN A 146 12.25 11.75 14.36
N THR A 147 12.04 12.29 15.55
CA THR A 147 11.60 11.52 16.71
C THR A 147 10.08 11.46 16.72
N ILE A 148 9.53 10.24 16.77
CA ILE A 148 8.09 10.01 16.91
C ILE A 148 7.83 9.42 18.29
N PHE A 149 6.93 10.08 19.03
CA PHE A 149 6.43 9.58 20.31
C PHE A 149 5.18 8.73 20.09
N TYR A 150 5.06 7.63 20.84
CA TYR A 150 3.93 6.72 20.79
C TYR A 150 3.75 6.04 22.15
N THR A 151 2.54 5.57 22.44
CA THR A 151 2.24 4.75 23.61
C THR A 151 2.37 3.27 23.23
N SER A 152 3.18 2.51 23.94
CA SER A 152 3.44 1.09 23.64
C SER A 152 2.44 0.16 24.33
N THR A 153 2.15 -0.98 23.69
CA THR A 153 1.49 -2.14 24.32
C THR A 153 2.48 -3.00 25.11
N GLU A 154 3.78 -2.90 24.81
CA GLU A 154 4.85 -3.65 25.47
C GLU A 154 5.41 -2.82 26.63
N GLY A 155 5.42 -3.39 27.85
CA GLY A 155 5.88 -2.71 29.07
C GLY A 155 4.77 -2.43 30.08
N SER A 156 5.01 -1.51 31.01
CA SER A 156 3.98 -1.01 31.92
C SER A 156 2.90 -0.29 31.10
N LEU A 157 1.67 -0.80 31.16
CA LEU A 157 0.50 -0.32 30.43
C LEU A 157 0.50 1.21 30.26
N GLY A 158 0.70 1.69 29.02
CA GLY A 158 0.64 3.11 28.71
C GLY A 158 1.97 3.89 28.79
N SER A 159 3.14 3.25 28.82
CA SER A 159 4.41 3.98 28.76
C SER A 159 4.58 4.73 27.44
N LEU A 160 4.88 6.02 27.54
CA LEU A 160 5.24 6.87 26.41
C LEU A 160 6.67 6.52 25.96
N GLU A 161 6.80 6.05 24.73
CA GLU A 161 8.06 5.73 24.09
C GLU A 161 8.37 6.73 22.98
N GLY A 162 9.65 7.00 22.75
CA GLY A 162 10.13 7.82 21.65
C GLY A 162 11.07 7.03 20.77
N VAL A 163 10.79 6.97 19.46
CA VAL A 163 11.69 6.36 18.48
C VAL A 163 12.17 7.40 17.47
N THR A 164 13.48 7.53 17.35
CA THR A 164 14.09 8.34 16.31
C THR A 164 14.24 7.51 15.05
N ILE A 165 13.66 8.00 13.96
CA ILE A 165 13.64 7.32 12.67
C ILE A 165 14.28 8.22 11.63
N GLY A 166 15.16 7.65 10.80
CA GLY A 166 15.80 8.35 9.71
C GLY A 166 14.86 8.67 8.55
N PRO A 167 15.38 9.22 7.44
CA PRO A 167 14.63 9.41 6.22
C PRO A 167 13.96 8.11 5.76
N GLY A 168 12.72 8.19 5.25
CA GLY A 168 11.93 7.00 4.94
C GLY A 168 10.47 7.33 4.65
N ARG A 169 9.57 6.38 4.95
CA ARG A 169 8.12 6.55 4.76
C ARG A 169 7.37 6.10 6.00
N LEU A 170 6.38 6.88 6.40
CA LEU A 170 5.36 6.43 7.33
C LEU A 170 4.25 5.80 6.52
N ALA A 171 4.07 4.49 6.71
CA ALA A 171 3.03 3.73 6.06
C ALA A 171 2.03 3.17 7.08
N LEU A 172 0.79 3.10 6.63
CA LEU A 172 -0.34 2.51 7.28
C LEU A 172 -0.51 1.10 6.75
N ARG A 173 -0.15 0.09 7.55
CA ARG A 173 -0.40 -1.30 7.19
C ARG A 173 -1.84 -1.66 7.48
N ILE A 174 -2.55 -2.14 6.46
CA ILE A 174 -3.95 -2.56 6.49
C ILE A 174 -4.04 -4.04 6.15
N LYS A 175 -4.69 -4.84 7.01
CA LYS A 175 -4.99 -6.25 6.76
C LYS A 175 -6.49 -6.47 6.88
N ALA A 176 -7.09 -7.10 5.86
CA ALA A 176 -8.48 -7.53 5.91
C ALA A 176 -8.55 -9.03 6.25
N GLU A 177 -9.41 -9.37 7.20
CA GLU A 177 -9.70 -10.75 7.56
C GLU A 177 -11.19 -11.03 7.45
N LYS A 178 -11.52 -12.18 6.86
CA LYS A 178 -12.90 -12.63 6.80
C LYS A 178 -13.37 -13.12 8.19
N ILE A 179 -14.36 -12.44 8.73
CA ILE A 179 -15.08 -12.89 9.93
C ILE A 179 -16.24 -13.80 9.49
N GLN A 180 -16.37 -15.00 10.07
CA GLN A 180 -17.48 -15.94 9.79
C GLN A 180 -18.77 -15.54 10.53
N PRO A 181 -19.93 -16.01 10.04
CA PRO A 181 -20.87 -15.22 9.26
C PRO A 181 -21.61 -14.15 10.09
N PHE A 182 -21.77 -12.98 9.46
CA PHE A 182 -22.65 -11.91 9.92
C PHE A 182 -24.10 -12.13 9.49
N PRO A 183 -25.06 -11.45 10.15
CA PRO A 183 -26.42 -11.32 9.65
C PRO A 183 -26.42 -10.74 8.22
N PRO A 184 -27.34 -11.16 7.35
CA PRO A 184 -27.46 -10.63 6.00
C PRO A 184 -27.67 -9.10 6.03
N GLY A 185 -26.84 -8.36 5.31
CA GLY A 185 -26.95 -6.89 5.16
C GLY A 185 -25.68 -6.10 5.50
N TYR A 186 -24.72 -6.71 6.20
CA TYR A 186 -23.47 -6.06 6.59
C TYR A 186 -22.32 -6.44 5.65
N LYS A 187 -21.67 -5.45 5.02
CA LYS A 187 -20.38 -5.61 4.34
C LYS A 187 -19.33 -5.05 5.28
N GLU A 188 -18.51 -5.90 5.87
CA GLU A 188 -17.51 -5.48 6.85
C GLU A 188 -16.09 -5.58 6.32
N LEU A 189 -15.28 -4.65 6.83
CA LEU A 189 -13.86 -4.53 6.60
C LEU A 189 -13.25 -4.24 7.97
N ALA A 190 -12.62 -5.24 8.58
CA ALA A 190 -11.80 -5.02 9.76
C ALA A 190 -10.53 -4.30 9.30
N LEU A 191 -10.32 -3.09 9.79
CA LEU A 191 -9.16 -2.26 9.46
C LEU A 191 -8.22 -2.24 10.66
N SER A 192 -7.24 -3.14 10.69
CA SER A 192 -6.11 -3.02 11.62
C SER A 192 -5.11 -2.03 11.04
N LEU A 193 -4.79 -0.98 11.78
CA LEU A 193 -3.81 0.04 11.38
C LEU A 193 -2.54 -0.18 12.20
N THR A 194 -1.51 -0.73 11.57
CA THR A 194 -0.21 -0.94 12.23
C THR A 194 0.81 0.05 11.66
N LYS A 195 1.42 0.85 12.54
CA LYS A 195 2.55 1.72 12.20
C LYS A 195 3.76 0.87 11.86
N ILE A 196 4.26 0.99 10.63
CA ILE A 196 5.50 0.32 10.23
C ILE A 196 6.44 1.36 9.66
N VAL A 197 7.57 1.48 10.34
CA VAL A 197 8.73 2.24 9.88
C VAL A 197 9.58 1.26 9.10
N SER A 198 9.55 1.32 7.77
CA SER A 198 10.54 0.62 6.95
C SER A 198 11.78 1.50 6.84
N ARG A 199 12.93 0.91 7.18
CA ARG A 199 14.25 1.42 6.78
C ARG A 199 14.42 1.30 5.27
#